data_AF-A0A194VCZ6-F1
#
_entry.id   AF-A0A194VCZ6-F1
#
_cell.length_a   1.000
_cell.length_b   1.000
_cell.length_c   1.000
_cell.angle_alpha   90.00
_cell.angle_beta   90.00
_cell.angle_gamma   90.00
#
_symmetry.space_group_name_H-M   'P 1'
#
loop_
_entity.id
_entity.type
_entity.pdbx_description
1 polymer ?
#
loop_
_entity_poly.entity_id
_entity_poly.type
_entity_poly.pdbx_seq_one_letter_code
_entity_poly.pdbx_strand_id
1 'polypeptide(L)'
;MIFRFDLIRRAITSEPVSTATFVSTPPHHTEEDPQLIQEHHDQIMAPKAPRHDDMGPAMDSNPPSNRHKHEYTGEPKSEGTVKRIKLSSACETQTEVAKKGQHLKELTSHIEAMDKNHESIKLKTPIVKNEHAVCSERYNDPWNKNNLQLAKIKDEVKVQTESLQWKEQQLREKTRDIEAERGECEDLKVDLKAVRVQLEETKRERDSANKWLHDYKNALATTQEKLNTIERELHDANSQLEEAKEEVDALRTVNDTNGAYNAKLQTSAKKAKDTLTKERREHKITEARLSKEKAKLEGQLKDLRQEFSTKKNEWNEQSTELVKKIRESKGRNHRYSNKVPDERVKEMVAELKFKISHFTECLGPPTNVADQELALVLTELMPDARIFLESGVLRDMLLQAYIWDWLRCTVFDPESKLWGGKLGRRFSQLYGRAQDELQGPKDDLFADYQYWRSSSSNFLVRLSDRSYSSELCGPDAMDMVMKLSKIYGNIGIEKATTMAMEILNDARELDITLRTLKAKFSWIFGNPQSDNQLKHRFGFNFQDSCMSESFRSPTNATGEQAHTVDLIVSPALFKEGNNDGADYETVRYCIKMEVVCNASRFLLQTKTLTNTQAGAL
;
A
#
# COMPACT_ATOMS: atom_id res chain seq x y z
N MET A 1 -41.63 2.56 -26.09
CA MET A 1 -42.01 1.52 -25.11
C MET A 1 -40.83 1.30 -24.16
N ILE A 2 -40.62 2.23 -23.22
CA ILE A 2 -39.64 2.14 -22.12
C ILE A 2 -40.29 2.90 -20.95
N PHE A 3 -40.51 2.22 -19.82
CA PHE A 3 -41.14 2.77 -18.62
C PHE A 3 -40.09 3.20 -17.59
N ARG A 4 -40.23 4.46 -17.15
CA ARG A 4 -40.11 5.02 -15.79
C ARG A 4 -39.20 4.34 -14.76
N PHE A 5 -38.24 5.13 -14.27
CA PHE A 5 -37.93 5.25 -12.84
C PHE A 5 -37.71 6.74 -12.50
N ASP A 6 -38.79 7.40 -12.09
CA ASP A 6 -38.80 8.70 -11.44
C ASP A 6 -39.98 8.70 -10.46
N LEU A 7 -39.75 8.44 -9.18
CA LEU A 7 -40.63 8.87 -8.09
C LEU A 7 -39.95 8.65 -6.73
N ILE A 8 -39.88 9.75 -5.96
CA ILE A 8 -39.81 9.92 -4.49
C ILE A 8 -38.77 10.99 -4.15
N ARG A 9 -39.10 12.25 -4.48
CA ARG A 9 -38.61 13.43 -3.76
C ARG A 9 -39.45 14.65 -4.14
N ARG A 10 -40.61 14.83 -3.48
CA ARG A 10 -41.29 16.12 -3.19
C ARG A 10 -42.75 15.89 -2.79
N ALA A 11 -43.03 16.04 -1.50
CA ALA A 11 -44.34 16.45 -0.99
C ALA A 11 -44.15 16.98 0.45
N ILE A 12 -43.65 18.21 0.58
CA ILE A 12 -43.98 19.06 1.74
C ILE A 12 -44.34 20.42 1.13
N THR A 13 -45.63 20.62 0.97
CA THR A 13 -46.26 21.89 0.63
C THR A 13 -46.26 22.79 1.85
N SER A 14 -45.75 24.00 1.64
CA SER A 14 -45.88 25.17 2.49
C SER A 14 -47.34 25.65 2.56
N GLU A 15 -47.87 25.81 3.77
CA GLU A 15 -48.92 26.80 4.06
C GLU A 15 -48.65 27.47 5.42
N PRO A 16 -49.11 28.73 5.60
CA PRO A 16 -48.59 29.64 6.62
C PRO A 16 -49.33 29.51 7.96
N VAL A 17 -48.56 29.58 9.05
CA VAL A 17 -49.10 29.65 10.42
C VAL A 17 -49.65 31.05 10.67
N SER A 18 -50.96 31.12 10.85
CA SER A 18 -51.68 32.29 11.33
C SER A 18 -51.56 32.38 12.85
N THR A 19 -51.23 33.57 13.34
CA THR A 19 -51.15 33.96 14.74
C THR A 19 -52.54 33.95 15.39
N ALA A 20 -52.72 33.15 16.44
CA ALA A 20 -53.84 33.30 17.37
C ALA A 20 -53.39 33.02 18.81
N THR A 21 -53.31 34.12 19.55
CA THR A 21 -53.25 34.22 21.01
C THR A 21 -54.46 33.56 21.65
N PHE A 22 -54.29 32.66 22.63
CA PHE A 22 -55.31 32.42 23.64
C PHE A 22 -54.70 32.05 25.01
N VAL A 23 -55.43 32.50 26.02
CA VAL A 23 -55.09 32.73 27.42
C VAL A 23 -55.30 31.49 28.30
N SER A 24 -54.49 31.43 29.37
CA SER A 24 -54.54 30.67 30.62
C SER A 24 -55.85 29.97 31.05
N THR A 25 -55.77 28.73 31.56
CA THR A 25 -55.80 28.36 33.00
C THR A 25 -55.78 26.83 33.21
N PRO A 26 -55.36 26.31 34.40
CA PRO A 26 -55.00 24.90 34.64
C PRO A 26 -56.11 24.10 35.34
N PRO A 27 -55.96 22.76 35.45
CA PRO A 27 -56.43 22.12 36.68
C PRO A 27 -55.52 21.01 37.24
N HIS A 28 -55.39 21.10 38.56
CA HIS A 28 -55.50 20.07 39.60
C HIS A 28 -54.63 18.80 39.59
N HIS A 29 -53.83 18.73 40.67
CA HIS A 29 -53.33 17.56 41.38
C HIS A 29 -54.38 16.47 41.62
N THR A 30 -53.94 15.21 41.55
CA THR A 30 -54.23 14.19 42.57
C THR A 30 -53.00 13.30 42.75
N GLU A 31 -52.61 13.16 44.02
CA GLU A 31 -51.65 12.22 44.57
C GLU A 31 -52.11 10.78 44.36
N GLU A 32 -51.19 9.86 44.13
CA GLU A 32 -51.28 8.49 44.63
C GLU A 32 -49.87 7.87 44.67
N ASP A 33 -49.42 7.62 45.89
CA ASP A 33 -48.26 6.82 46.27
C ASP A 33 -48.65 5.33 46.20
N PRO A 34 -47.72 4.38 45.93
CA PRO A 34 -47.28 3.59 47.08
C PRO A 34 -45.83 3.07 47.03
N GLN A 35 -45.12 3.33 48.13
CA GLN A 35 -44.38 2.40 49.01
C GLN A 35 -43.62 1.17 48.44
N LEU A 36 -42.31 1.19 48.76
CA LEU A 36 -41.49 0.16 49.44
C LEU A 36 -41.41 -1.26 48.87
N ILE A 37 -40.23 -1.59 48.31
CA ILE A 37 -39.47 -2.79 48.71
C ILE A 37 -38.00 -2.38 48.88
N GLN A 38 -37.51 -2.62 50.09
CA GLN A 38 -36.13 -2.51 50.54
C GLN A 38 -35.56 -3.93 50.59
N GLU A 39 -34.27 -4.15 50.26
CA GLU A 39 -33.40 -5.14 50.92
C GLU A 39 -31.93 -5.11 50.41
N HIS A 40 -31.01 -5.05 51.39
CA HIS A 40 -29.67 -5.64 51.53
C HIS A 40 -28.58 -5.45 50.45
N HIS A 41 -27.49 -4.72 50.77
CA HIS A 41 -26.21 -5.19 51.38
C HIS A 41 -25.42 -6.17 50.48
N ASP A 42 -24.26 -5.75 49.96
CA ASP A 42 -22.97 -6.09 50.59
C ASP A 42 -21.71 -5.59 49.81
N GLN A 43 -20.81 -5.02 50.61
CA GLN A 43 -19.35 -5.20 50.66
C GLN A 43 -18.50 -5.16 49.37
N ILE A 44 -17.79 -4.04 49.28
CA ILE A 44 -16.55 -3.83 48.54
C ILE A 44 -15.45 -4.73 49.12
N MET A 45 -14.98 -5.71 48.34
CA MET A 45 -13.75 -6.45 48.62
C MET A 45 -12.63 -5.97 47.70
N ALA A 46 -11.55 -5.49 48.32
CA ALA A 46 -10.30 -5.12 47.70
C ALA A 46 -9.57 -6.32 47.06
N PRO A 47 -8.80 -6.13 45.97
CA PRO A 47 -7.96 -7.20 45.46
C PRO A 47 -6.69 -7.35 46.31
N LYS A 48 -6.58 -8.53 46.93
CA LYS A 48 -5.37 -9.07 47.56
C LYS A 48 -4.23 -9.18 46.54
N ALA A 49 -3.04 -8.74 46.96
CA ALA A 49 -1.77 -9.06 46.33
C ALA A 49 -1.52 -10.58 46.27
N PRO A 50 -0.89 -11.12 45.21
CA PRO A 50 -0.36 -12.47 45.25
C PRO A 50 1.02 -12.47 45.93
N ARG A 51 1.15 -13.36 46.91
CA ARG A 51 2.39 -13.73 47.57
C ARG A 51 3.31 -14.46 46.60
N HIS A 52 4.59 -14.19 46.77
CA HIS A 52 5.69 -15.11 46.49
C HIS A 52 5.40 -16.46 47.14
N ASP A 53 5.53 -17.54 46.38
CA ASP A 53 6.12 -18.79 46.86
C ASP A 53 6.77 -19.53 45.69
N ASP A 54 7.97 -20.02 45.99
CA ASP A 54 8.84 -20.88 45.21
C ASP A 54 8.13 -22.11 44.65
N MET A 55 8.59 -22.55 43.48
CA MET A 55 8.77 -23.97 43.12
C MET A 55 9.48 -24.03 41.76
N GLY A 56 10.78 -24.34 41.79
CA GLY A 56 11.47 -24.89 40.62
C GLY A 56 10.89 -26.26 40.26
N PRO A 57 11.07 -26.70 39.01
CA PRO A 57 12.14 -27.67 38.80
C PRO A 57 12.98 -27.41 37.55
N ALA A 58 14.21 -27.89 37.66
CA ALA A 58 15.19 -28.02 36.60
C ALA A 58 14.64 -28.82 35.41
N MET A 59 14.88 -28.32 34.20
CA MET A 59 14.87 -29.10 32.97
C MET A 59 16.02 -28.63 32.10
N ASP A 60 16.85 -29.61 31.77
CA ASP A 60 18.04 -29.56 30.94
C ASP A 60 17.79 -28.91 29.58
N SER A 61 18.78 -28.16 29.10
CA SER A 61 18.92 -27.81 27.69
C SER A 61 20.39 -27.76 27.34
N ASN A 62 20.92 -28.94 27.00
CA ASN A 62 22.15 -29.09 26.23
C ASN A 62 22.02 -28.38 24.87
N PRO A 63 23.02 -27.59 24.44
CA PRO A 63 23.26 -27.38 23.01
C PRO A 63 24.20 -28.48 22.47
N PRO A 64 23.90 -29.09 21.31
CA PRO A 64 24.82 -30.04 20.68
C PRO A 64 26.04 -29.29 20.10
N SER A 65 27.16 -29.45 20.79
CA SER A 65 28.49 -29.36 20.21
C SER A 65 28.64 -30.46 19.15
N ASN A 66 28.67 -30.09 17.87
CA ASN A 66 29.20 -30.97 16.83
C ASN A 66 30.51 -30.40 16.27
N ARG A 67 31.60 -30.93 16.86
CA ARG A 67 32.94 -31.03 16.29
C ARG A 67 32.91 -31.83 14.99
N HIS A 68 33.38 -31.27 13.88
CA HIS A 68 34.11 -31.99 12.83
C HIS A 68 35.40 -31.21 12.57
N LYS A 69 36.51 -31.66 13.16
CA LYS A 69 37.60 -32.36 12.46
C LYS A 69 38.29 -31.48 11.40
N HIS A 70 39.25 -30.67 11.85
CA HIS A 70 40.34 -30.22 10.98
C HIS A 70 41.36 -31.36 10.89
N GLU A 71 41.51 -31.89 9.68
CA GLU A 71 42.58 -32.78 9.26
C GLU A 71 43.91 -32.01 9.22
N TYR A 72 44.92 -32.57 9.91
CA TYR A 72 46.32 -32.24 9.76
C TYR A 72 47.05 -33.55 9.44
N THR A 73 47.29 -33.77 8.16
CA THR A 73 48.20 -34.76 7.56
C THR A 73 48.30 -34.34 6.09
N GLY A 74 49.43 -34.27 5.41
CA GLY A 74 50.79 -34.64 5.68
C GLY A 74 51.52 -34.37 4.36
N GLU A 75 52.74 -33.88 4.47
CA GLU A 75 53.64 -33.69 3.33
C GLU A 75 53.80 -34.97 2.51
N PRO A 76 53.94 -34.85 1.18
CA PRO A 76 54.79 -35.76 0.45
C PRO A 76 55.99 -35.02 -0.14
N LYS A 77 57.16 -35.51 0.28
CA LYS A 77 58.43 -35.43 -0.43
C LYS A 77 58.25 -35.93 -1.86
N SER A 78 58.76 -35.18 -2.83
CA SER A 78 59.20 -35.75 -4.10
C SER A 78 60.48 -35.07 -4.53
N GLU A 79 61.53 -35.89 -4.59
CA GLU A 79 62.91 -35.60 -4.92
C GLU A 79 63.06 -35.06 -6.34
N GLY A 80 63.74 -33.92 -6.46
CA GLY A 80 64.23 -33.37 -7.72
C GLY A 80 65.71 -33.72 -7.92
N THR A 81 65.95 -34.66 -8.81
CA THR A 81 67.26 -35.12 -9.29
C THR A 81 67.91 -34.09 -10.24
N VAL A 82 69.25 -34.21 -10.36
CA VAL A 82 70.12 -33.75 -11.48
C VAL A 82 70.70 -32.32 -11.41
N LYS A 83 71.98 -32.21 -11.00
CA LYS A 83 73.13 -31.97 -11.90
C LYS A 83 74.43 -31.76 -11.11
N ARG A 84 75.34 -32.75 -11.15
CA ARG A 84 76.78 -32.49 -11.02
C ARG A 84 77.58 -33.62 -11.67
N ILE A 85 77.86 -33.47 -12.97
CA ILE A 85 78.87 -34.24 -13.68
C ILE A 85 80.22 -33.61 -13.32
N LYS A 86 81.03 -34.37 -12.58
CA LYS A 86 82.45 -34.11 -12.36
C LYS A 86 83.21 -34.49 -13.62
N LEU A 87 83.88 -33.52 -14.22
CA LEU A 87 84.94 -33.73 -15.20
C LEU A 87 86.20 -34.20 -14.46
N SER A 88 86.74 -35.28 -14.98
CA SER A 88 88.05 -35.87 -14.71
C SER A 88 89.17 -34.84 -14.86
N SER A 89 89.98 -34.68 -13.83
CA SER A 89 91.29 -34.02 -13.88
C SER A 89 92.28 -34.90 -13.12
N ALA A 90 93.13 -35.57 -13.88
CA ALA A 90 94.23 -36.39 -13.43
C ALA A 90 95.36 -35.55 -12.81
N CYS A 91 96.01 -36.08 -11.78
CA CYS A 91 97.37 -35.70 -11.41
C CYS A 91 98.01 -36.86 -10.63
N GLU A 92 98.77 -37.69 -11.34
CA GLU A 92 99.83 -38.51 -10.76
C GLU A 92 101.16 -37.82 -11.04
N THR A 93 101.99 -37.76 -10.00
CA THR A 93 103.32 -37.14 -9.96
C THR A 93 104.42 -38.17 -10.18
N GLN A 94 105.60 -37.65 -10.57
CA GLN A 94 106.94 -38.30 -10.59
C GLN A 94 107.13 -39.20 -11.83
N THR A 95 108.21 -39.15 -12.60
CA THR A 95 109.61 -38.79 -12.35
C THR A 95 110.27 -38.76 -13.74
N GLU A 96 111.11 -37.79 -14.08
CA GLU A 96 112.41 -38.07 -14.75
C GLU A 96 113.19 -36.80 -15.06
N VAL A 97 114.38 -36.79 -14.50
CA VAL A 97 115.45 -35.80 -14.65
C VAL A 97 116.37 -36.33 -15.74
N ALA A 98 116.39 -35.72 -16.92
CA ALA A 98 117.56 -35.60 -17.82
C ALA A 98 117.15 -35.12 -19.22
N LYS A 99 116.85 -33.83 -19.37
CA LYS A 99 116.84 -33.12 -20.69
C LYS A 99 116.81 -31.59 -20.53
N LYS A 100 117.46 -31.07 -19.47
CA LYS A 100 117.47 -29.64 -19.09
C LYS A 100 118.62 -28.81 -19.68
N GLY A 101 119.41 -29.36 -20.61
CA GLY A 101 120.56 -28.65 -21.21
C GLY A 101 120.29 -27.96 -22.55
N GLN A 102 119.36 -28.49 -23.36
CA GLN A 102 119.06 -27.98 -24.71
C GLN A 102 117.80 -27.09 -24.72
N HIS A 103 116.93 -27.27 -23.72
CA HIS A 103 115.72 -26.49 -23.50
C HIS A 103 115.99 -25.04 -23.10
N LEU A 104 117.17 -24.70 -22.55
CA LEU A 104 117.45 -23.35 -22.04
C LEU A 104 117.76 -22.34 -23.16
N LYS A 105 118.37 -22.77 -24.27
CA LYS A 105 118.64 -21.89 -25.43
C LYS A 105 117.41 -21.67 -26.30
N GLU A 106 116.53 -22.65 -26.40
CA GLU A 106 115.19 -22.47 -26.96
C GLU A 106 114.33 -21.60 -26.03
N LEU A 107 114.43 -21.75 -24.70
CA LEU A 107 113.68 -20.90 -23.76
C LEU A 107 114.10 -19.43 -23.86
N THR A 108 115.39 -19.11 -24.03
CA THR A 108 115.82 -17.71 -24.17
C THR A 108 115.33 -17.08 -25.49
N SER A 109 115.38 -17.81 -26.61
CA SER A 109 114.81 -17.37 -27.89
C SER A 109 113.27 -17.25 -27.81
N HIS A 110 112.63 -18.16 -27.09
CA HIS A 110 111.19 -18.12 -26.83
C HIS A 110 110.81 -16.96 -25.91
N ILE A 111 111.65 -16.60 -24.93
CA ILE A 111 111.43 -15.45 -24.04
C ILE A 111 111.59 -14.13 -24.80
N GLU A 112 112.56 -13.99 -25.70
CA GLU A 112 112.69 -12.77 -26.54
C GLU A 112 111.58 -12.65 -27.58
N ALA A 113 111.12 -13.77 -28.16
CA ALA A 113 109.93 -13.81 -29.00
C ALA A 113 108.66 -13.50 -28.19
N MET A 114 108.58 -14.00 -26.95
CA MET A 114 107.49 -13.72 -26.02
C MET A 114 107.49 -12.27 -25.56
N ASP A 115 108.63 -11.60 -25.37
CA ASP A 115 108.69 -10.18 -25.01
C ASP A 115 108.27 -9.26 -26.16
N LYS A 116 108.66 -9.58 -27.41
CA LYS A 116 108.14 -8.89 -28.60
C LYS A 116 106.65 -9.15 -28.84
N ASN A 117 106.17 -10.37 -28.58
CA ASN A 117 104.73 -10.66 -28.56
C ASN A 117 104.04 -10.00 -27.37
N HIS A 118 104.70 -9.85 -26.21
CA HIS A 118 104.12 -9.26 -25.02
C HIS A 118 103.98 -7.74 -25.16
N GLU A 119 104.91 -7.06 -25.83
CA GLU A 119 104.79 -5.66 -26.25
C GLU A 119 103.69 -5.46 -27.31
N SER A 120 103.60 -6.33 -28.32
CA SER A 120 102.50 -6.33 -29.31
C SER A 120 101.14 -6.62 -28.67
N ILE A 121 101.10 -7.53 -27.69
CA ILE A 121 99.92 -7.83 -26.87
C ILE A 121 99.64 -6.65 -25.94
N LYS A 122 100.62 -5.98 -25.31
CA LYS A 122 100.42 -4.78 -24.46
C LYS A 122 99.80 -3.62 -25.23
N LEU A 123 100.17 -3.43 -26.50
CA LEU A 123 99.58 -2.42 -27.39
C LEU A 123 98.19 -2.82 -27.91
N LYS A 124 97.90 -4.11 -28.07
CA LYS A 124 96.56 -4.62 -28.44
C LYS A 124 95.63 -4.86 -27.25
N THR A 125 96.14 -4.98 -26.04
CA THR A 125 95.37 -5.23 -24.81
C THR A 125 94.42 -4.08 -24.46
N PRO A 126 94.77 -2.79 -24.58
CA PRO A 126 93.80 -1.73 -24.38
C PRO A 126 92.74 -1.71 -25.49
N ILE A 127 93.07 -2.12 -26.72
CA ILE A 127 92.11 -2.18 -27.83
C ILE A 127 91.11 -3.34 -27.63
N VAL A 128 91.60 -4.54 -27.29
CA VAL A 128 90.73 -5.70 -27.01
C VAL A 128 89.97 -5.54 -25.69
N LYS A 129 90.53 -4.90 -24.66
CA LYS A 129 89.78 -4.58 -23.43
C LYS A 129 88.73 -3.51 -23.67
N ASN A 130 88.97 -2.54 -24.56
CA ASN A 130 87.98 -1.54 -24.90
C ASN A 130 86.89 -2.12 -25.81
N GLU A 131 87.23 -2.99 -26.77
CA GLU A 131 86.24 -3.72 -27.58
C GLU A 131 85.45 -4.74 -26.76
N HIS A 132 86.06 -5.41 -25.78
CA HIS A 132 85.37 -6.32 -24.87
C HIS A 132 84.54 -5.56 -23.81
N ALA A 133 84.96 -4.37 -23.37
CA ALA A 133 84.14 -3.49 -22.52
C ALA A 133 82.96 -2.92 -23.32
N VAL A 134 83.20 -2.47 -24.56
CA VAL A 134 82.15 -1.96 -25.46
C VAL A 134 81.18 -3.08 -25.86
N CYS A 135 81.65 -4.30 -26.18
CA CYS A 135 80.75 -5.45 -26.41
C CYS A 135 80.05 -5.91 -25.13
N SER A 136 80.73 -5.92 -23.98
CA SER A 136 80.10 -6.25 -22.69
C SER A 136 79.00 -5.26 -22.34
N GLU A 137 79.19 -3.95 -22.55
CA GLU A 137 78.13 -2.95 -22.41
C GLU A 137 77.04 -3.13 -23.48
N ARG A 138 77.41 -3.39 -24.74
CA ARG A 138 76.44 -3.59 -25.84
C ARG A 138 75.55 -4.82 -25.68
N TYR A 139 76.01 -5.86 -24.97
CA TYR A 139 75.25 -7.10 -24.78
C TYR A 139 74.63 -7.22 -23.37
N ASN A 140 75.27 -6.67 -22.33
CA ASN A 140 74.70 -6.72 -20.97
C ASN A 140 73.56 -5.72 -20.77
N ASP A 141 73.57 -4.56 -21.41
CA ASP A 141 72.44 -3.63 -21.29
C ASP A 141 71.15 -4.18 -21.90
N PRO A 142 71.14 -4.73 -23.13
CA PRO A 142 69.95 -5.37 -23.68
C PRO A 142 69.54 -6.61 -22.89
N TRP A 143 70.50 -7.41 -22.40
CA TRP A 143 70.19 -8.62 -21.63
C TRP A 143 69.59 -8.30 -20.25
N ASN A 144 70.12 -7.31 -19.53
CA ASN A 144 69.56 -6.83 -18.27
C ASN A 144 68.20 -6.14 -18.48
N LYS A 145 68.05 -5.37 -19.56
CA LYS A 145 66.77 -4.76 -19.93
C LYS A 145 65.72 -5.80 -20.28
N ASN A 146 66.08 -6.85 -21.01
CA ASN A 146 65.20 -7.96 -21.35
C ASN A 146 64.82 -8.78 -20.11
N ASN A 147 65.75 -9.03 -19.19
CA ASN A 147 65.45 -9.69 -17.92
C ASN A 147 64.52 -8.86 -17.03
N LEU A 148 64.70 -7.54 -17.00
CA LEU A 148 63.80 -6.63 -16.27
C LEU A 148 62.41 -6.60 -16.90
N GLN A 149 62.32 -6.60 -18.24
CA GLN A 149 61.04 -6.72 -18.95
C GLN A 149 60.38 -8.08 -18.70
N LEU A 150 61.15 -9.17 -18.68
CA LEU A 150 60.64 -10.51 -18.39
C LEU A 150 60.11 -10.61 -16.95
N ALA A 151 60.80 -10.01 -15.99
CA ALA A 151 60.33 -9.93 -14.61
C ALA A 151 59.02 -9.12 -14.51
N LYS A 152 58.92 -7.97 -15.19
CA LYS A 152 57.68 -7.18 -15.25
C LYS A 152 56.52 -7.97 -15.87
N ILE A 153 56.76 -8.66 -16.98
CA ILE A 153 55.75 -9.51 -17.64
C ILE A 153 55.33 -10.64 -16.70
N LYS A 154 56.26 -11.25 -15.97
CA LYS A 154 55.96 -12.32 -15.00
C LYS A 154 55.09 -11.82 -13.85
N ASP A 155 55.37 -10.63 -13.32
CA ASP A 155 54.55 -10.01 -12.28
C ASP A 155 53.17 -9.64 -12.82
N GLU A 156 53.08 -9.11 -14.04
CA GLU A 156 51.81 -8.79 -14.69
C GLU A 156 50.96 -10.05 -14.95
N VAL A 157 51.56 -11.14 -15.43
CA VAL A 157 50.90 -12.44 -15.59
C VAL A 157 50.42 -12.98 -14.24
N LYS A 158 51.20 -12.81 -13.17
CA LYS A 158 50.81 -13.21 -11.82
C LYS A 158 49.59 -12.43 -11.34
N VAL A 159 49.60 -11.10 -11.47
CA VAL A 159 48.47 -10.24 -11.12
C VAL A 159 47.23 -10.58 -11.93
N GLN A 160 47.37 -10.84 -13.24
CA GLN A 160 46.27 -11.27 -14.10
C GLN A 160 45.72 -12.64 -13.66
N THR A 161 46.57 -13.58 -13.27
CA THR A 161 46.16 -14.90 -12.78
C THR A 161 45.38 -14.79 -11.47
N GLU A 162 45.86 -13.98 -10.51
CA GLU A 162 45.16 -13.73 -9.25
C GLU A 162 43.82 -13.02 -9.49
N SER A 163 43.77 -12.06 -10.43
CA SER A 163 42.52 -11.39 -10.83
C SER A 163 41.52 -12.36 -11.47
N LEU A 164 41.97 -13.29 -12.30
CA LEU A 164 41.13 -14.32 -12.90
C LEU A 164 40.60 -15.30 -11.84
N GLN A 165 41.45 -15.76 -10.92
CA GLN A 165 41.04 -16.63 -9.82
C GLN A 165 39.99 -15.97 -8.93
N TRP A 166 40.16 -14.69 -8.61
CA TRP A 166 39.17 -13.92 -7.86
C TRP A 166 37.83 -13.83 -8.61
N LYS A 167 37.85 -13.52 -9.92
CA LYS A 167 36.63 -13.50 -10.75
C LYS A 167 35.95 -14.86 -10.84
N GLU A 168 36.72 -15.95 -10.92
CA GLU A 168 36.19 -17.31 -10.94
C GLU A 168 35.54 -17.69 -9.61
N GLN A 169 36.12 -17.26 -8.48
CA GLN A 169 35.50 -17.43 -7.17
C GLN A 169 34.18 -16.65 -7.06
N GLN A 170 34.16 -15.39 -7.51
CA GLN A 170 32.94 -14.58 -7.55
C GLN A 170 31.85 -15.20 -8.42
N LEU A 171 32.21 -15.80 -9.56
CA LEU A 171 31.26 -16.55 -10.40
C LEU A 171 30.72 -17.78 -9.68
N ARG A 172 31.57 -18.55 -8.98
CA ARG A 172 31.14 -19.71 -8.19
C ARG A 172 30.22 -19.35 -7.02
N GLU A 173 30.44 -18.20 -6.38
CA GLU A 173 29.55 -17.67 -5.35
C GLU A 173 28.19 -17.31 -5.96
N LYS A 174 28.17 -16.53 -7.05
CA LYS A 174 26.92 -16.18 -7.73
C LYS A 174 26.14 -17.38 -8.27
N THR A 175 26.82 -18.42 -8.77
CA THR A 175 26.15 -19.65 -9.20
C THR A 175 25.45 -20.35 -8.03
N ARG A 176 26.07 -20.40 -6.85
CA ARG A 176 25.45 -20.96 -5.65
C ARG A 176 24.25 -20.15 -5.19
N ASP A 177 24.34 -18.82 -5.24
CA ASP A 177 23.22 -17.94 -4.88
C ASP A 177 22.04 -18.14 -5.83
N ILE A 178 22.30 -18.23 -7.14
CA ILE A 178 21.26 -18.53 -8.15
C ILE A 178 20.61 -19.89 -7.92
N GLU A 179 21.39 -20.92 -7.56
CA GLU A 179 20.85 -22.25 -7.24
C GLU A 179 19.99 -22.24 -5.97
N ALA A 180 20.37 -21.46 -4.96
CA ALA A 180 19.58 -21.28 -3.73
C ALA A 180 18.26 -20.55 -4.01
N GLU A 181 18.31 -19.42 -4.73
CA GLU A 181 17.11 -18.67 -5.15
C GLU A 181 16.17 -19.51 -6.02
N ARG A 182 16.74 -20.38 -6.87
CA ARG A 182 15.96 -21.34 -7.68
C ARG A 182 15.24 -22.35 -6.80
N GLY A 183 15.88 -22.82 -5.72
CA GLY A 183 15.26 -23.68 -4.72
C GLY A 183 14.07 -23.00 -4.04
N GLU A 184 14.27 -21.78 -3.53
CA GLU A 184 13.20 -20.99 -2.89
C GLU A 184 12.02 -20.72 -3.85
N CYS A 185 12.30 -20.50 -5.13
CA CYS A 185 11.28 -20.29 -6.16
C CYS A 185 10.43 -21.55 -6.42
N GLU A 186 11.03 -22.74 -6.41
CA GLU A 186 10.27 -24.00 -6.54
C GLU A 186 9.45 -24.30 -5.28
N ASP A 187 9.96 -23.99 -4.08
CA ASP A 187 9.19 -24.11 -2.83
C ASP A 187 7.97 -23.18 -2.82
N LEU A 188 8.15 -21.91 -3.19
CA LEU A 188 7.05 -20.94 -3.33
C LEU A 188 5.99 -21.37 -4.36
N LYS A 189 6.41 -22.05 -5.42
CA LYS A 189 5.51 -22.58 -6.45
C LYS A 189 4.70 -23.78 -5.95
N VAL A 190 5.27 -24.59 -5.05
CA VAL A 190 4.54 -25.65 -4.34
C VAL A 190 3.50 -25.02 -3.40
N ASP A 191 3.88 -24.00 -2.62
CA ASP A 191 2.97 -23.29 -1.72
C ASP A 191 1.83 -22.61 -2.49
N LEU A 192 2.12 -21.97 -3.63
CA LEU A 192 1.10 -21.35 -4.48
C LEU A 192 0.08 -22.37 -4.99
N LYS A 193 0.52 -23.58 -5.36
CA LYS A 193 -0.38 -24.67 -5.73
C LYS A 193 -1.26 -25.09 -4.54
N ALA A 194 -0.69 -25.22 -3.35
CA ALA A 194 -1.45 -25.58 -2.15
C ALA A 194 -2.52 -24.53 -1.80
N VAL A 195 -2.18 -23.23 -1.85
CA VAL A 195 -3.13 -22.13 -1.63
C VAL A 195 -4.22 -22.12 -2.70
N ARG A 196 -3.90 -22.41 -3.97
CA ARG A 196 -4.91 -22.51 -5.03
C ARG A 196 -5.91 -23.65 -4.77
N VAL A 197 -5.45 -24.79 -4.24
CA VAL A 197 -6.34 -25.89 -3.86
C VAL A 197 -7.26 -25.48 -2.70
N GLN A 198 -6.74 -24.82 -1.67
CA GLN A 198 -7.55 -24.30 -0.56
C GLN A 198 -8.58 -23.25 -1.02
N LEU A 199 -8.20 -22.38 -1.96
CA LEU A 199 -9.11 -21.39 -2.53
C LEU A 199 -10.28 -22.05 -3.29
N GLU A 200 -10.01 -23.10 -4.05
CA GLU A 200 -11.08 -23.84 -4.74
C GLU A 200 -11.98 -24.60 -3.76
N GLU A 201 -11.45 -25.13 -2.67
CA GLU A 201 -12.26 -25.79 -1.63
C GLU A 201 -13.19 -24.79 -0.93
N THR A 202 -12.66 -23.66 -0.45
CA THR A 202 -13.46 -22.60 0.18
C THR A 202 -14.52 -22.02 -0.77
N LYS A 203 -14.25 -22.01 -2.08
CA LYS A 203 -15.24 -21.63 -3.10
C LYS A 203 -16.37 -22.66 -3.19
N ARG A 204 -16.08 -23.96 -3.19
CA ARG A 204 -17.10 -25.03 -3.15
C ARG A 204 -17.94 -24.98 -1.89
N GLU A 205 -17.33 -24.73 -0.74
CA GLU A 205 -18.04 -24.57 0.54
C GLU A 205 -19.00 -23.38 0.49
N ARG A 206 -18.54 -22.22 -0.03
CA ARG A 206 -19.38 -21.03 -0.23
C ARG A 206 -20.55 -21.31 -1.17
N ASP A 207 -20.31 -21.97 -2.29
CA ASP A 207 -21.36 -22.27 -3.27
C ASP A 207 -22.39 -23.25 -2.69
N SER A 208 -21.95 -24.21 -1.88
CA SER A 208 -22.82 -25.11 -1.13
C SER A 208 -23.66 -24.35 -0.09
N ALA A 209 -23.05 -23.45 0.69
CA ALA A 209 -23.76 -22.61 1.66
C ALA A 209 -24.80 -21.70 1.00
N ASN A 210 -24.48 -21.12 -0.17
CA ASN A 210 -25.42 -20.32 -0.95
C ASN A 210 -26.63 -21.13 -1.43
N LYS A 211 -26.39 -22.39 -1.86
CA LYS A 211 -27.46 -23.30 -2.23
C LYS A 211 -28.39 -23.59 -1.04
N TRP A 212 -27.82 -23.91 0.13
CA TRP A 212 -28.59 -24.10 1.36
C TRP A 212 -29.42 -22.86 1.71
N LEU A 213 -28.83 -21.66 1.62
CA LEU A 213 -29.54 -20.40 1.89
C LEU A 213 -30.72 -20.19 0.93
N HIS A 214 -30.54 -20.53 -0.35
CA HIS A 214 -31.63 -20.49 -1.33
C HIS A 214 -32.76 -21.48 -0.99
N ASP A 215 -32.41 -22.72 -0.65
CA ASP A 215 -33.38 -23.74 -0.25
C ASP A 215 -34.16 -23.33 1.00
N TYR A 216 -33.50 -22.72 1.99
CA TYR A 216 -34.15 -22.17 3.19
C TYR A 216 -35.11 -21.02 2.86
N LYS A 217 -34.73 -20.11 1.95
CA LYS A 217 -35.61 -19.02 1.51
C LYS A 217 -36.87 -19.55 0.82
N ASN A 218 -36.73 -20.57 -0.01
CA ASN A 218 -37.87 -21.21 -0.69
C ASN A 218 -38.78 -21.95 0.32
N ALA A 219 -38.19 -22.64 1.31
CA ALA A 219 -38.95 -23.26 2.38
C ALA A 219 -39.73 -22.23 3.21
N LEU A 220 -39.09 -21.09 3.55
CA LEU A 220 -39.73 -20.00 4.28
C LEU A 220 -40.91 -19.39 3.48
N ALA A 221 -40.73 -19.14 2.18
CA ALA A 221 -41.78 -18.64 1.31
C ALA A 221 -42.98 -19.62 1.26
N THR A 222 -42.71 -20.92 1.14
CA THR A 222 -43.74 -21.97 1.15
C THR A 222 -44.49 -22.01 2.49
N THR A 223 -43.79 -21.84 3.62
CA THR A 223 -44.45 -21.79 4.94
C THR A 223 -45.29 -20.53 5.11
N GLN A 224 -44.85 -19.40 4.57
CA GLN A 224 -45.61 -18.15 4.60
C GLN A 224 -46.89 -18.25 3.77
N GLU A 225 -46.82 -18.86 2.59
CA GLU A 225 -47.99 -19.08 1.74
C GLU A 225 -49.04 -20.00 2.41
N LYS A 226 -48.57 -21.06 3.09
CA LYS A 226 -49.44 -21.93 3.91
C LYS A 226 -50.09 -21.15 5.06
N LEU A 227 -49.32 -20.31 5.76
CA LEU A 227 -49.84 -19.47 6.85
C LEU A 227 -50.96 -18.54 6.33
N ASN A 228 -50.71 -17.82 5.24
CA ASN A 228 -51.68 -16.92 4.62
C ASN A 228 -52.94 -17.66 4.12
N THR A 229 -52.83 -18.94 3.78
CA THR A 229 -53.98 -19.77 3.38
C THR A 229 -54.82 -20.16 4.59
N ILE A 230 -54.18 -20.57 5.69
CA ILE A 230 -54.85 -20.90 6.96
C ILE A 230 -55.53 -19.65 7.53
N GLU A 231 -54.91 -18.47 7.45
CA GLU A 231 -55.51 -17.21 7.91
C GLU A 231 -56.80 -16.87 7.14
N ARG A 232 -56.83 -17.11 5.83
CA ARG A 232 -58.05 -16.95 5.02
C ARG A 232 -59.12 -17.98 5.37
N GLU A 233 -58.76 -19.25 5.49
CA GLU A 233 -59.70 -20.31 5.90
C GLU A 233 -60.31 -20.02 7.29
N LEU A 234 -59.53 -19.50 8.22
CA LEU A 234 -59.99 -19.11 9.55
C LEU A 234 -60.90 -17.87 9.50
N HIS A 235 -60.62 -16.92 8.61
CA HIS A 235 -61.49 -15.77 8.39
C HIS A 235 -62.85 -16.18 7.80
N ASP A 236 -62.85 -17.05 6.78
CA ASP A 236 -64.06 -17.59 6.16
C ASP A 236 -64.90 -18.40 7.18
N ALA A 237 -64.25 -19.24 7.99
CA ALA A 237 -64.92 -20.01 9.04
C ALA A 237 -65.54 -19.11 10.12
N ASN A 238 -64.86 -18.02 10.50
CA ASN A 238 -65.42 -17.04 11.44
C ASN A 238 -66.61 -16.29 10.83
N SER A 239 -66.55 -15.95 9.53
CA SER A 239 -67.67 -15.32 8.84
C SER A 239 -68.89 -16.24 8.80
N GLN A 240 -68.68 -17.53 8.49
CA GLN A 240 -69.74 -18.54 8.51
C GLN A 240 -70.31 -18.77 9.92
N LEU A 241 -69.47 -18.67 10.96
CA LEU A 241 -69.92 -18.79 12.35
C LEU A 241 -70.84 -17.63 12.75
N GLU A 242 -70.49 -16.39 12.38
CA GLU A 242 -71.35 -15.22 12.66
C GLU A 242 -72.66 -15.29 11.88
N GLU A 243 -72.62 -15.67 10.60
CA GLU A 243 -73.84 -15.89 9.81
C GLU A 243 -74.72 -16.98 10.42
N ALA A 244 -74.13 -18.08 10.89
CA ALA A 244 -74.87 -19.14 11.59
C ALA A 244 -75.42 -18.68 12.95
N LYS A 245 -74.75 -17.77 13.67
CA LYS A 245 -75.30 -17.20 14.91
C LYS A 245 -76.52 -16.32 14.61
N GLU A 246 -76.42 -15.47 13.58
CA GLU A 246 -77.55 -14.65 13.12
C GLU A 246 -78.72 -15.50 12.65
N GLU A 247 -78.44 -16.59 11.92
CA GLU A 247 -79.46 -17.55 11.49
C GLU A 247 -80.09 -18.29 12.68
N VAL A 248 -79.30 -18.68 13.69
CA VAL A 248 -79.81 -19.30 14.93
C VAL A 248 -80.69 -18.32 15.71
N ASP A 249 -80.33 -17.05 15.80
CA ASP A 249 -81.14 -16.02 16.47
C ASP A 249 -82.43 -15.73 15.69
N ALA A 250 -82.38 -15.68 14.35
CA ALA A 250 -83.55 -15.58 13.49
C ALA A 250 -84.47 -16.80 13.61
N LEU A 251 -83.89 -18.01 13.63
CA LEU A 251 -84.63 -19.26 13.82
C LEU A 251 -85.19 -19.40 15.23
N ARG A 252 -84.54 -18.85 16.27
CA ARG A 252 -85.12 -18.75 17.63
C ARG A 252 -86.41 -17.95 17.62
N THR A 253 -86.44 -16.88 16.81
CA THR A 253 -87.60 -16.00 16.63
C THR A 253 -88.74 -16.69 15.83
N VAL A 254 -88.40 -17.60 14.91
CA VAL A 254 -89.37 -18.38 14.11
C VAL A 254 -89.83 -19.67 14.83
N ASN A 255 -88.99 -20.26 15.67
CA ASN A 255 -89.27 -21.49 16.42
C ASN A 255 -90.30 -21.30 17.55
N ASP A 256 -90.54 -20.06 17.96
CA ASP A 256 -91.69 -19.72 18.83
C ASP A 256 -93.05 -19.83 18.09
N THR A 257 -93.08 -20.20 16.79
CA THR A 257 -94.33 -20.21 16.00
C THR A 257 -94.71 -21.48 15.22
N ASN A 258 -93.91 -22.56 15.05
CA ASN A 258 -94.40 -23.65 14.18
C ASN A 258 -93.83 -25.07 14.36
N GLY A 259 -94.69 -25.99 14.83
CA GLY A 259 -94.36 -27.36 15.24
C GLY A 259 -94.29 -28.45 14.15
N ALA A 260 -94.25 -28.12 12.85
CA ALA A 260 -94.30 -29.13 11.76
C ALA A 260 -92.98 -29.37 10.98
N TYR A 261 -91.91 -28.59 11.22
CA TYR A 261 -90.65 -28.66 10.44
C TYR A 261 -89.65 -29.74 10.92
N ASN A 262 -89.96 -30.43 12.03
CA ASN A 262 -89.01 -31.23 12.81
C ASN A 262 -88.44 -32.49 12.10
N ALA A 263 -89.12 -33.04 11.09
CA ALA A 263 -88.69 -34.30 10.44
C ALA A 263 -87.66 -34.11 9.31
N LYS A 264 -87.74 -33.01 8.54
CA LYS A 264 -86.71 -32.65 7.53
C LYS A 264 -85.46 -32.05 8.18
N LEU A 265 -85.62 -31.34 9.29
CA LEU A 265 -84.50 -30.79 10.06
C LEU A 265 -83.61 -31.92 10.63
N GLN A 266 -84.20 -33.02 11.12
CA GLN A 266 -83.41 -34.13 11.67
C GLN A 266 -82.52 -34.85 10.64
N THR A 267 -82.94 -34.95 9.38
CA THR A 267 -82.14 -35.62 8.33
C THR A 267 -81.03 -34.71 7.79
N SER A 268 -81.30 -33.39 7.64
CA SER A 268 -80.27 -32.41 7.30
C SER A 268 -79.26 -32.21 8.44
N ALA A 269 -79.74 -32.12 9.68
CA ALA A 269 -78.89 -32.03 10.88
C ALA A 269 -78.01 -33.26 11.06
N LYS A 270 -78.47 -34.46 10.68
CA LYS A 270 -77.64 -35.68 10.72
C LYS A 270 -76.51 -35.64 9.69
N LYS A 271 -76.79 -35.24 8.44
CA LYS A 271 -75.75 -35.08 7.42
C LYS A 271 -74.75 -33.98 7.76
N ALA A 272 -75.24 -32.83 8.23
CA ALA A 272 -74.39 -31.73 8.68
C ALA A 272 -73.50 -32.17 9.87
N LYS A 273 -74.06 -32.91 10.82
CA LYS A 273 -73.31 -33.47 11.95
C LYS A 273 -72.21 -34.43 11.48
N ASP A 274 -72.51 -35.32 10.54
CA ASP A 274 -71.52 -36.27 10.02
C ASP A 274 -70.38 -35.55 9.27
N THR A 275 -70.69 -34.56 8.42
CA THR A 275 -69.68 -33.71 7.75
C THR A 275 -68.82 -32.95 8.77
N LEU A 276 -69.46 -32.33 9.77
CA LEU A 276 -68.77 -31.54 10.80
C LEU A 276 -67.89 -32.43 11.69
N THR A 277 -68.28 -33.70 11.95
CA THR A 277 -67.39 -34.64 12.63
C THR A 277 -66.20 -35.08 11.78
N LYS A 278 -66.33 -35.14 10.45
CA LYS A 278 -65.22 -35.44 9.54
C LYS A 278 -64.23 -34.27 9.50
N GLU A 279 -64.71 -33.06 9.29
CA GLU A 279 -63.90 -31.84 9.28
C GLU A 279 -63.20 -31.61 10.63
N ARG A 280 -63.86 -31.86 11.76
CA ARG A 280 -63.21 -31.81 13.08
C ARG A 280 -62.05 -32.79 13.21
N ARG A 281 -62.14 -33.97 12.61
CA ARG A 281 -61.03 -34.95 12.63
C ARG A 281 -59.89 -34.49 11.74
N GLU A 282 -60.18 -33.98 10.56
CA GLU A 282 -59.18 -33.45 9.63
C GLU A 282 -58.47 -32.23 10.21
N HIS A 283 -59.22 -31.28 10.80
CA HIS A 283 -58.66 -30.13 11.52
C HIS A 283 -57.75 -30.56 12.68
N LYS A 284 -58.16 -31.58 13.45
CA LYS A 284 -57.33 -32.08 14.56
C LYS A 284 -56.02 -32.72 14.07
N ILE A 285 -56.01 -33.33 12.88
CA ILE A 285 -54.81 -33.87 12.26
C ILE A 285 -53.90 -32.75 11.73
N THR A 286 -54.46 -31.73 11.07
CA THR A 286 -53.68 -30.59 10.55
C THR A 286 -53.09 -29.75 11.68
N GLU A 287 -53.86 -29.51 12.75
CA GLU A 287 -53.40 -28.82 13.96
C GLU A 287 -52.24 -29.56 14.62
N ALA A 288 -52.33 -30.89 14.77
CA ALA A 288 -51.24 -31.70 15.30
C ALA A 288 -49.98 -31.65 14.42
N ARG A 289 -50.15 -31.63 13.08
CA ARG A 289 -49.02 -31.49 12.13
C ARG A 289 -48.36 -30.12 12.25
N LEU A 290 -49.14 -29.05 12.29
CA LEU A 290 -48.64 -27.67 12.41
C LEU A 290 -47.96 -27.45 13.76
N SER A 291 -48.53 -27.99 14.84
CA SER A 291 -47.92 -27.96 16.17
C SER A 291 -46.55 -28.66 16.17
N LYS A 292 -46.42 -29.78 15.45
CA LYS A 292 -45.14 -30.48 15.28
C LYS A 292 -44.12 -29.71 14.43
N GLU A 293 -44.54 -29.06 13.34
CA GLU A 293 -43.67 -28.20 12.53
C GLU A 293 -43.23 -26.95 13.32
N LYS A 294 -44.15 -26.32 14.05
CA LYS A 294 -43.85 -25.17 14.92
C LYS A 294 -42.80 -25.53 15.96
N ALA A 295 -42.98 -26.65 16.68
CA ALA A 295 -42.00 -27.11 17.66
C ALA A 295 -40.62 -27.40 17.03
N LYS A 296 -40.58 -27.92 15.80
CA LYS A 296 -39.33 -28.16 15.06
C LYS A 296 -38.64 -26.84 14.70
N LEU A 297 -39.37 -25.87 14.16
CA LEU A 297 -38.83 -24.56 13.78
C LEU A 297 -38.35 -23.77 15.00
N GLU A 298 -39.10 -23.80 16.10
CA GLU A 298 -38.68 -23.20 17.37
C GLU A 298 -37.38 -23.82 17.90
N GLY A 299 -37.21 -25.14 17.76
CA GLY A 299 -35.94 -25.83 18.05
C GLY A 299 -34.79 -25.31 17.19
N GLN A 300 -34.95 -25.25 15.87
CA GLN A 300 -33.91 -24.75 14.95
C GLN A 300 -33.54 -23.29 15.22
N LEU A 301 -34.52 -22.44 15.55
CA LEU A 301 -34.30 -21.04 15.88
C LEU A 301 -33.50 -20.88 17.18
N LYS A 302 -33.76 -21.76 18.16
CA LYS A 302 -32.99 -21.81 19.40
C LYS A 302 -31.53 -22.22 19.14
N ASP A 303 -31.30 -23.25 18.32
CA ASP A 303 -29.96 -23.73 17.97
C ASP A 303 -29.15 -22.65 17.22
N LEU A 304 -29.77 -21.97 16.23
CA LEU A 304 -29.14 -20.88 15.48
C LEU A 304 -28.79 -19.67 16.37
N ARG A 305 -29.66 -19.31 17.31
CA ARG A 305 -29.37 -18.23 18.27
C ARG A 305 -28.21 -18.60 19.19
N GLN A 306 -28.14 -19.85 19.61
CA GLN A 306 -27.04 -20.36 20.41
C GLN A 306 -25.73 -20.34 19.62
N GLU A 307 -25.73 -20.79 18.37
CA GLU A 307 -24.56 -20.74 17.48
C GLU A 307 -24.07 -19.31 17.24
N PHE A 308 -24.98 -18.38 16.93
CA PHE A 308 -24.65 -16.96 16.75
C PHE A 308 -24.05 -16.36 18.03
N SER A 309 -24.60 -16.70 19.20
CA SER A 309 -24.05 -16.25 20.48
C SER A 309 -22.65 -16.82 20.73
N THR A 310 -22.41 -18.09 20.41
CA THR A 310 -21.09 -18.73 20.52
C THR A 310 -20.09 -18.03 19.60
N LYS A 311 -20.44 -17.80 18.33
CA LYS A 311 -19.57 -17.10 17.37
C LYS A 311 -19.29 -15.64 17.76
N LYS A 312 -20.27 -14.95 18.32
CA LYS A 312 -20.11 -13.59 18.86
C LYS A 312 -19.13 -13.59 20.04
N ASN A 313 -19.21 -14.58 20.92
CA ASN A 313 -18.29 -14.71 22.05
C ASN A 313 -16.86 -15.08 21.59
N GLU A 314 -16.71 -16.02 20.66
CA GLU A 314 -15.41 -16.35 20.03
C GLU A 314 -14.77 -15.11 19.38
N TRP A 315 -15.55 -14.33 18.64
CA TRP A 315 -15.09 -13.08 18.03
C TRP A 315 -14.62 -12.07 19.08
N ASN A 316 -15.41 -11.89 20.15
CA ASN A 316 -15.04 -10.99 21.25
C ASN A 316 -13.77 -11.48 21.95
N GLU A 317 -13.62 -12.78 22.19
CA GLU A 317 -12.43 -13.37 22.79
C GLU A 317 -11.19 -13.15 21.90
N GLN A 318 -11.28 -13.46 20.61
CA GLN A 318 -10.20 -13.20 19.65
C GLN A 318 -9.85 -11.70 19.55
N SER A 319 -10.85 -10.83 19.58
CA SER A 319 -10.65 -9.38 19.59
C SER A 319 -9.91 -8.94 20.86
N THR A 320 -10.33 -9.42 22.04
CA THR A 320 -9.65 -9.12 23.30
C THR A 320 -8.24 -9.69 23.36
N GLU A 321 -8.00 -10.90 22.84
CA GLU A 321 -6.68 -11.51 22.77
C GLU A 321 -5.76 -10.72 21.83
N LEU A 322 -6.27 -10.28 20.68
CA LEU A 322 -5.54 -9.42 19.75
C LEU A 322 -5.20 -8.08 20.40
N VAL A 323 -6.15 -7.42 21.08
CA VAL A 323 -5.90 -6.18 21.81
C VAL A 323 -4.87 -6.38 22.91
N LYS A 324 -4.94 -7.50 23.64
CA LYS A 324 -3.95 -7.87 24.66
C LYS A 324 -2.57 -8.07 24.04
N LYS A 325 -2.45 -8.85 22.95
CA LYS A 325 -1.19 -9.02 22.19
C LYS A 325 -0.65 -7.69 21.65
N ILE A 326 -1.52 -6.78 21.21
CA ILE A 326 -1.13 -5.44 20.79
C ILE A 326 -0.62 -4.62 21.99
N ARG A 327 -1.27 -4.67 23.16
CA ARG A 327 -0.80 -3.99 24.38
C ARG A 327 0.52 -4.56 24.91
N GLU A 328 0.67 -5.87 24.91
CA GLU A 328 1.89 -6.56 25.35
C GLU A 328 3.06 -6.33 24.38
N SER A 329 2.78 -6.23 23.07
CA SER A 329 3.78 -5.87 22.06
C SER A 329 4.13 -4.38 22.05
N LYS A 330 3.17 -3.50 22.39
CA LYS A 330 3.38 -2.05 22.66
C LYS A 330 4.42 -1.81 23.76
N GLY A 331 4.45 -2.64 24.80
CA GLY A 331 5.37 -2.50 25.93
C GLY A 331 6.82 -2.87 25.63
N ARG A 332 7.09 -3.70 24.62
CA ARG A 332 8.42 -4.28 24.40
C ARG A 332 9.24 -3.70 23.26
N ASN A 333 8.66 -3.20 22.15
CA ASN A 333 9.47 -2.78 20.98
C ASN A 333 8.87 -1.67 20.07
N HIS A 334 7.70 -1.11 20.35
CA HIS A 334 6.96 -0.28 19.37
C HIS A 334 7.04 1.25 19.57
N ARG A 335 7.96 1.76 20.40
CA ARG A 335 8.17 3.22 20.52
C ARG A 335 8.86 3.85 19.30
N TYR A 336 9.30 3.06 18.33
CA TYR A 336 9.97 3.51 17.09
C TYR A 336 9.17 3.16 15.82
N SER A 337 7.84 3.28 15.85
CA SER A 337 7.06 3.20 14.62
C SER A 337 7.37 4.41 13.72
N ASN A 338 8.00 4.15 12.57
CA ASN A 338 8.23 5.05 11.43
C ASN A 338 8.19 6.55 11.76
N LYS A 339 9.27 7.09 12.31
CA LYS A 339 9.45 8.53 12.43
C LYS A 339 10.11 9.03 11.15
N VAL A 340 9.34 9.71 10.31
CA VAL A 340 9.87 10.42 9.14
C VAL A 340 9.99 11.91 9.51
N PRO A 341 11.20 12.49 9.47
CA PRO A 341 11.39 13.93 9.71
C PRO A 341 10.57 14.77 8.73
N ASP A 342 10.19 15.99 9.14
CA ASP A 342 9.43 16.88 8.27
C ASP A 342 10.22 17.27 7.02
N GLU A 343 11.54 17.34 7.15
CA GLU A 343 12.49 17.61 6.06
C GLU A 343 12.37 16.55 4.98
N ARG A 344 12.25 15.28 5.36
CA ARG A 344 12.08 14.19 4.40
C ARG A 344 10.73 14.27 3.69
N VAL A 345 9.66 14.62 4.41
CA VAL A 345 8.35 14.85 3.78
C VAL A 345 8.44 16.02 2.79
N LYS A 346 9.13 17.11 3.14
CA LYS A 346 9.34 18.26 2.26
C LYS A 346 10.14 17.89 1.01
N GLU A 347 11.19 17.08 1.14
CA GLU A 347 11.95 16.53 0.01
C GLU A 347 11.07 15.73 -0.94
N MET A 348 10.25 14.81 -0.41
CA MET A 348 9.33 14.00 -1.23
C MET A 348 8.33 14.87 -1.99
N VAL A 349 7.77 15.91 -1.35
CA VAL A 349 6.86 16.85 -2.02
C VAL A 349 7.61 17.67 -3.09
N ALA A 350 8.83 18.12 -2.80
CA ALA A 350 9.64 18.88 -3.75
C ALA A 350 10.02 18.04 -4.98
N GLU A 351 10.38 16.77 -4.78
CA GLU A 351 10.68 15.85 -5.88
C GLU A 351 9.44 15.55 -6.73
N LEU A 352 8.29 15.29 -6.10
CA LEU A 352 7.02 15.13 -6.82
C LEU A 352 6.67 16.39 -7.62
N LYS A 353 6.83 17.58 -7.03
CA LYS A 353 6.61 18.86 -7.72
C LYS A 353 7.56 19.04 -8.91
N PHE A 354 8.84 18.67 -8.75
CA PHE A 354 9.83 18.72 -9.83
C PHE A 354 9.42 17.81 -10.99
N LYS A 355 9.03 16.55 -10.72
CA LYS A 355 8.58 15.61 -11.76
C LYS A 355 7.33 16.10 -12.48
N ILE A 356 6.36 16.66 -11.75
CA ILE A 356 5.16 17.28 -12.34
C ILE A 356 5.56 18.44 -13.26
N SER A 357 6.46 19.33 -12.82
CA SER A 357 6.94 20.46 -13.63
C SER A 357 7.62 19.97 -14.91
N HIS A 358 8.55 19.01 -14.78
CA HIS A 358 9.27 18.43 -15.90
C HIS A 358 8.33 17.72 -16.91
N PHE A 359 7.30 17.04 -16.40
CA PHE A 359 6.27 16.44 -17.25
C PHE A 359 5.52 17.50 -18.06
N THR A 360 5.12 18.62 -17.43
CA THR A 360 4.40 19.69 -18.13
C THR A 360 5.25 20.38 -19.21
N GLU A 361 6.56 20.57 -18.97
CA GLU A 361 7.49 21.12 -19.95
C GLU A 361 7.63 20.24 -21.20
N CYS A 362 7.47 18.91 -21.05
CA CYS A 362 7.57 17.95 -22.14
C CYS A 362 6.33 17.90 -23.06
N LEU A 363 5.21 18.52 -22.68
CA LEU A 363 3.95 18.44 -23.44
C LEU A 363 3.93 19.31 -24.71
N GLY A 364 4.84 20.30 -24.81
CA GLY A 364 4.91 21.23 -25.94
C GLY A 364 3.73 22.23 -25.96
N PRO A 365 3.57 23.02 -27.04
CA PRO A 365 2.45 23.94 -27.18
C PRO A 365 1.14 23.18 -27.47
N PRO A 366 -0.01 23.67 -26.98
CA PRO A 366 -1.30 23.04 -27.25
C PRO A 366 -1.64 23.17 -28.73
N THR A 367 -2.33 22.17 -29.26
CA THR A 367 -2.92 22.25 -30.60
C THR A 367 -4.16 23.16 -30.60
N ASN A 368 -4.70 23.52 -31.77
CA ASN A 368 -5.97 24.25 -31.85
C ASN A 368 -7.14 23.37 -31.37
N VAL A 369 -7.34 23.33 -30.05
CA VAL A 369 -8.35 22.50 -29.37
C VAL A 369 -9.68 23.24 -29.34
N ALA A 370 -10.76 22.51 -29.59
CA ALA A 370 -12.12 23.04 -29.46
C ALA A 370 -12.46 23.33 -27.99
N ASP A 371 -13.20 24.41 -27.72
CA ASP A 371 -13.63 24.79 -26.36
C ASP A 371 -14.36 23.67 -25.61
N GLN A 372 -15.08 22.82 -26.33
CA GLN A 372 -15.80 21.70 -25.74
C GLN A 372 -14.88 20.66 -25.10
N GLU A 373 -13.69 20.41 -25.68
CA GLU A 373 -12.74 19.43 -25.13
C GLU A 373 -12.00 20.02 -23.93
N LEU A 374 -11.65 21.30 -23.99
CA LEU A 374 -11.11 22.04 -22.86
C LEU A 374 -12.08 22.04 -21.68
N ALA A 375 -13.37 22.23 -21.99
CA ALA A 375 -14.38 22.29 -20.97
C ALA A 375 -14.52 20.97 -20.19
N LEU A 376 -14.32 19.83 -20.84
CA LEU A 376 -14.41 18.52 -20.19
C LEU A 376 -13.22 18.21 -19.26
N VAL A 377 -12.07 18.85 -19.48
CA VAL A 377 -10.83 18.54 -18.76
C VAL A 377 -10.49 19.59 -17.71
N LEU A 378 -10.73 20.88 -17.99
CA LEU A 378 -10.19 22.00 -17.20
C LEU A 378 -11.26 22.89 -16.53
N THR A 379 -12.54 22.77 -16.89
CA THR A 379 -13.60 23.63 -16.29
C THR A 379 -13.72 23.46 -14.78
N GLU A 380 -13.44 22.26 -14.27
CA GLU A 380 -13.47 21.99 -12.82
C GLU A 380 -12.36 22.70 -12.06
N LEU A 381 -11.28 23.10 -12.75
CA LEU A 381 -10.18 23.87 -12.16
C LEU A 381 -10.46 25.36 -12.29
N MET A 382 -10.93 25.80 -13.46
CA MET A 382 -11.20 27.20 -13.72
C MET A 382 -12.21 27.44 -14.86
N PRO A 383 -13.05 28.48 -14.75
CA PRO A 383 -14.01 28.82 -15.81
C PRO A 383 -13.38 29.19 -17.16
N ASP A 384 -12.24 29.90 -17.16
CA ASP A 384 -11.63 30.48 -18.36
C ASP A 384 -10.27 29.85 -18.73
N ALA A 385 -10.22 28.51 -18.80
CA ALA A 385 -8.97 27.77 -19.03
C ALA A 385 -8.22 28.15 -20.33
N ARG A 386 -8.95 28.51 -21.40
CA ARG A 386 -8.35 28.91 -22.69
C ARG A 386 -7.35 30.06 -22.54
N ILE A 387 -7.72 31.04 -21.73
CA ILE A 387 -6.93 32.24 -21.49
C ILE A 387 -5.55 31.89 -20.92
N PHE A 388 -5.48 30.89 -20.06
CA PHE A 388 -4.23 30.44 -19.44
C PHE A 388 -3.39 29.62 -20.43
N LEU A 389 -4.02 28.80 -21.27
CA LEU A 389 -3.33 27.98 -22.27
C LEU A 389 -2.67 28.82 -23.39
N GLU A 390 -3.22 30.01 -23.70
CA GLU A 390 -2.63 30.95 -24.66
C GLU A 390 -1.35 31.62 -24.12
N SER A 391 -1.17 31.67 -22.80
CA SER A 391 0.03 32.20 -22.17
C SER A 391 1.05 31.09 -21.95
N GLY A 392 2.24 31.19 -22.53
CA GLY A 392 3.27 30.16 -22.38
C GLY A 392 3.62 29.83 -20.91
N VAL A 393 3.64 30.84 -20.04
CA VAL A 393 3.98 30.67 -18.61
C VAL A 393 2.78 30.14 -17.81
N LEU A 394 1.58 30.72 -18.01
CA LEU A 394 0.39 30.31 -17.26
C LEU A 394 -0.13 28.94 -17.68
N ARG A 395 0.14 28.53 -18.93
CA ARG A 395 -0.18 27.21 -19.45
C ARG A 395 0.46 26.12 -18.61
N ASP A 396 1.78 26.22 -18.40
CA ASP A 396 2.51 25.17 -17.68
C ASP A 396 2.00 25.10 -16.23
N MET A 397 1.72 26.24 -15.59
CA MET A 397 1.11 26.29 -14.25
C MET A 397 -0.29 25.68 -14.19
N LEU A 398 -1.14 25.92 -15.20
CA LEU A 398 -2.47 25.32 -15.28
C LEU A 398 -2.38 23.79 -15.42
N LEU A 399 -1.41 23.30 -16.20
CA LEU A 399 -1.19 21.86 -16.32
C LEU A 399 -0.68 21.24 -15.01
N GLN A 400 0.21 21.93 -14.30
CA GLN A 400 0.66 21.49 -12.97
C GLN A 400 -0.53 21.42 -12.01
N ALA A 401 -1.38 22.45 -11.99
CA ALA A 401 -2.62 22.47 -11.19
C ALA A 401 -3.55 21.30 -11.54
N TYR A 402 -3.69 20.99 -12.82
CA TYR A 402 -4.47 19.85 -13.30
C TYR A 402 -3.92 18.52 -12.79
N ILE A 403 -2.61 18.30 -12.89
CA ILE A 403 -1.98 17.06 -12.41
C ILE A 403 -2.14 16.92 -10.90
N TRP A 404 -1.99 18.01 -10.14
CA TRP A 404 -2.24 18.00 -8.69
C TRP A 404 -3.69 17.65 -8.35
N ASP A 405 -4.66 18.19 -9.07
CA ASP A 405 -6.08 17.85 -8.85
C ASP A 405 -6.40 16.41 -9.27
N TRP A 406 -5.77 15.92 -10.33
CA TRP A 406 -5.85 14.51 -10.68
C TRP A 406 -5.24 13.61 -9.58
N LEU A 407 -4.08 13.95 -9.04
CA LEU A 407 -3.46 13.23 -7.91
C LEU A 407 -4.32 13.29 -6.65
N ARG A 408 -5.00 14.41 -6.41
CA ARG A 408 -5.99 14.52 -5.32
C ARG A 408 -7.05 13.45 -5.44
N CYS A 409 -7.70 13.34 -6.59
CA CYS A 409 -8.77 12.37 -6.81
C CYS A 409 -8.27 10.92 -6.86
N THR A 410 -7.05 10.73 -7.36
CA THR A 410 -6.55 9.39 -7.73
C THR A 410 -5.74 8.77 -6.60
N VAL A 411 -4.96 9.55 -5.85
CA VAL A 411 -4.05 9.07 -4.81
C VAL A 411 -4.47 9.55 -3.43
N PHE A 412 -4.58 10.87 -3.24
CA PHE A 412 -4.73 11.45 -1.91
C PHE A 412 -6.17 11.37 -1.38
N ASP A 413 -7.12 10.99 -2.23
CA ASP A 413 -8.51 10.76 -1.84
C ASP A 413 -8.60 9.60 -0.83
N PRO A 414 -9.35 9.75 0.27
CA PRO A 414 -9.56 8.64 1.20
C PRO A 414 -10.11 7.38 0.53
N GLU A 415 -10.95 7.50 -0.48
CA GLU A 415 -11.53 6.37 -1.23
C GLU A 415 -10.64 5.85 -2.38
N SER A 416 -9.42 6.40 -2.51
CA SER A 416 -8.44 5.95 -3.49
C SER A 416 -8.20 4.44 -3.38
N LYS A 417 -8.07 3.79 -4.54
CA LYS A 417 -7.68 2.38 -4.63
C LYS A 417 -6.16 2.19 -4.61
N LEU A 418 -5.38 3.25 -4.79
CA LEU A 418 -3.91 3.15 -4.87
C LEU A 418 -3.26 3.05 -3.49
N TRP A 419 -3.93 3.55 -2.47
CA TRP A 419 -3.58 3.37 -1.07
C TRP A 419 -4.19 2.07 -0.52
N GLY A 420 -3.58 0.92 -0.80
CA GLY A 420 -3.97 -0.37 -0.21
C GLY A 420 -5.17 -1.08 -0.86
N GLY A 421 -5.52 -0.74 -2.10
CA GLY A 421 -6.55 -1.43 -2.87
C GLY A 421 -7.95 -1.28 -2.28
N LYS A 422 -8.75 -2.35 -2.42
CA LYS A 422 -10.10 -2.39 -1.83
C LYS A 422 -10.07 -2.34 -0.29
N LEU A 423 -9.01 -2.88 0.31
CA LEU A 423 -8.88 -2.93 1.77
C LEU A 423 -8.59 -1.54 2.33
N GLY A 424 -7.65 -0.81 1.75
CA GLY A 424 -7.36 0.57 2.16
C GLY A 424 -8.57 1.47 2.06
N ARG A 425 -9.38 1.38 1.00
CA ARG A 425 -10.67 2.07 0.92
C ARG A 425 -11.57 1.80 2.14
N ARG A 426 -11.72 0.53 2.56
CA ARG A 426 -12.53 0.18 3.74
C ARG A 426 -11.95 0.76 5.02
N PHE A 427 -10.62 0.81 5.14
CA PHE A 427 -9.96 1.45 6.27
C PHE A 427 -10.14 2.96 6.28
N SER A 428 -10.07 3.65 5.13
CA SER A 428 -10.41 5.08 5.06
C SER A 428 -11.85 5.35 5.50
N GLN A 429 -12.82 4.54 5.06
CA GLN A 429 -14.21 4.66 5.50
C GLN A 429 -14.32 4.49 7.02
N LEU A 430 -13.58 3.53 7.58
CA LEU A 430 -13.54 3.29 9.02
C LEU A 430 -12.87 4.46 9.76
N TYR A 431 -11.78 5.01 9.23
CA TYR A 431 -11.08 6.17 9.78
C TYR A 431 -11.97 7.40 9.80
N GLY A 432 -12.67 7.70 8.69
CA GLY A 432 -13.62 8.80 8.61
C GLY A 432 -14.69 8.70 9.68
N ARG A 433 -15.36 7.54 9.79
CA ARG A 433 -16.38 7.30 10.82
C ARG A 433 -15.83 7.43 12.24
N ALA A 434 -14.66 6.84 12.50
CA ALA A 434 -14.04 6.92 13.82
C ALA A 434 -13.63 8.36 14.16
N GLN A 435 -13.21 9.15 13.17
CA GLN A 435 -12.89 10.56 13.35
C GLN A 435 -14.14 11.42 13.60
N ASP A 436 -15.26 11.12 12.94
CA ASP A 436 -16.54 11.84 13.12
C ASP A 436 -17.11 11.67 14.54
N GLU A 437 -16.79 10.57 15.22
CA GLU A 437 -17.19 10.30 16.62
C GLU A 437 -16.32 11.05 17.64
N LEU A 438 -15.17 11.60 17.24
CA LEU A 438 -14.24 12.31 18.13
C LEU A 438 -14.48 13.82 18.09
N GLN A 439 -14.31 14.49 19.24
CA GLN A 439 -14.45 15.97 19.31
C GLN A 439 -13.20 16.72 18.81
N GLY A 440 -12.45 16.12 17.88
CA GLY A 440 -11.21 16.65 17.34
C GLY A 440 -10.03 16.59 18.32
N PRO A 441 -9.01 17.44 18.16
CA PRO A 441 -7.77 17.41 18.96
C PRO A 441 -7.94 17.63 20.47
N LYS A 442 -9.11 18.13 20.90
CA LYS A 442 -9.41 18.35 22.33
C LYS A 442 -9.87 17.09 23.05
N ASP A 443 -10.15 16.02 22.31
CA ASP A 443 -10.55 14.73 22.86
C ASP A 443 -9.30 13.96 23.33
N ASP A 444 -9.32 13.48 24.57
CA ASP A 444 -8.23 12.67 25.14
C ASP A 444 -7.96 11.40 24.30
N LEU A 445 -8.97 10.91 23.56
CA LEU A 445 -8.85 9.75 22.68
C LEU A 445 -8.27 10.07 21.30
N PHE A 446 -8.10 11.35 20.94
CA PHE A 446 -7.62 11.73 19.60
C PHE A 446 -6.20 11.20 19.33
N ALA A 447 -5.30 11.29 20.32
CA ALA A 447 -3.94 10.76 20.20
C ALA A 447 -3.93 9.23 20.04
N ASP A 448 -4.79 8.52 20.78
CA ASP A 448 -4.95 7.07 20.67
C ASP A 448 -5.52 6.66 19.30
N TYR A 449 -6.48 7.42 18.78
CA TYR A 449 -7.03 7.25 17.44
C TYR A 449 -5.94 7.42 16.37
N GLN A 450 -5.14 8.49 16.44
CA GLN A 450 -4.07 8.74 15.47
C GLN A 450 -2.96 7.68 15.53
N TYR A 451 -2.64 7.19 16.73
CA TYR A 451 -1.76 6.04 16.90
C TYR A 451 -2.34 4.79 16.23
N TRP A 452 -3.64 4.51 16.45
CA TRP A 452 -4.31 3.36 15.86
C TRP A 452 -4.33 3.47 14.32
N ARG A 453 -4.74 4.63 13.79
CA ARG A 453 -4.76 4.95 12.36
C ARG A 453 -3.40 4.72 11.71
N SER A 454 -2.33 5.24 12.30
CA SER A 454 -0.97 5.09 11.75
C SER A 454 -0.47 3.65 11.84
N SER A 455 -0.77 2.94 12.93
CA SER A 455 -0.42 1.53 13.12
C SER A 455 -1.15 0.62 12.14
N SER A 456 -2.45 0.83 11.95
CA SER A 456 -3.27 0.11 10.98
C SER A 456 -2.83 0.40 9.55
N SER A 457 -2.46 1.64 9.24
CA SER A 457 -1.91 2.01 7.93
C SER A 457 -0.56 1.30 7.68
N ASN A 458 0.33 1.23 8.68
CA ASN A 458 1.58 0.47 8.58
C ASN A 458 1.34 -1.02 8.34
N PHE A 459 0.35 -1.60 9.02
CA PHE A 459 -0.05 -2.99 8.79
C PHE A 459 -0.57 -3.20 7.37
N LEU A 460 -1.41 -2.29 6.87
CA LEU A 460 -1.91 -2.36 5.49
C LEU A 460 -0.81 -2.28 4.46
N VAL A 461 0.18 -1.40 4.65
CA VAL A 461 1.32 -1.28 3.73
C VAL A 461 2.03 -2.63 3.61
N ARG A 462 2.31 -3.30 4.73
CA ARG A 462 2.96 -4.63 4.74
C ARG A 462 2.13 -5.72 4.04
N LEU A 463 0.81 -5.65 4.12
CA LEU A 463 -0.08 -6.58 3.41
C LEU A 463 -0.14 -6.26 1.91
N SER A 464 -0.13 -4.97 1.57
CA SER A 464 -0.31 -4.45 0.21
C SER A 464 0.95 -4.61 -0.64
N ASP A 465 2.13 -4.49 -0.03
CA ASP A 465 3.43 -4.51 -0.71
C ASP A 465 3.65 -5.79 -1.52
N ARG A 466 3.10 -6.91 -1.04
CA ARG A 466 3.18 -8.21 -1.75
C ARG A 466 2.34 -8.27 -3.02
N SER A 467 1.40 -7.34 -3.20
CA SER A 467 0.41 -7.34 -4.28
C SER A 467 0.53 -6.16 -5.23
N TYR A 468 1.36 -5.17 -4.90
CA TYR A 468 1.51 -3.97 -5.71
C TYR A 468 2.60 -4.18 -6.77
N SER A 469 2.20 -4.27 -8.02
CA SER A 469 3.10 -4.04 -9.16
C SER A 469 2.91 -2.61 -9.65
N SER A 470 4.00 -1.94 -10.03
CA SER A 470 3.96 -0.62 -10.69
C SER A 470 3.08 -0.64 -11.96
N GLU A 471 2.88 -1.82 -12.56
CA GLU A 471 1.99 -2.06 -13.68
C GLU A 471 0.51 -1.74 -13.36
N LEU A 472 0.09 -1.81 -12.09
CA LEU A 472 -1.29 -1.47 -11.68
C LEU A 472 -1.61 0.01 -11.85
N CYS A 473 -0.59 0.88 -11.86
CA CYS A 473 -0.73 2.32 -12.09
C CYS A 473 -0.83 2.68 -13.58
N GLY A 474 -0.49 1.75 -14.47
CA GLY A 474 -0.48 1.96 -15.92
C GLY A 474 -1.82 2.48 -16.47
N PRO A 475 -2.96 1.86 -16.14
CA PRO A 475 -4.27 2.32 -16.62
C PRO A 475 -4.63 3.74 -16.18
N ASP A 476 -4.37 4.10 -14.92
CA ASP A 476 -4.69 5.43 -14.39
C ASP A 476 -3.75 6.51 -14.99
N ALA A 477 -2.45 6.21 -15.12
CA ALA A 477 -1.48 7.09 -15.76
C ALA A 477 -1.82 7.30 -17.26
N MET A 478 -2.19 6.23 -17.96
CA MET A 478 -2.61 6.28 -19.36
C MET A 478 -3.90 7.10 -19.52
N ASP A 479 -4.89 6.95 -18.63
CA ASP A 479 -6.12 7.76 -18.66
C ASP A 479 -5.82 9.27 -18.53
N MET A 480 -4.91 9.66 -17.62
CA MET A 480 -4.45 11.04 -17.49
C MET A 480 -3.80 11.54 -18.79
N VAL A 481 -2.86 10.77 -19.36
CA VAL A 481 -2.17 11.13 -20.60
C VAL A 481 -3.13 11.23 -21.78
N MET A 482 -4.10 10.32 -21.89
CA MET A 482 -5.12 10.32 -22.94
C MET A 482 -6.09 11.51 -22.82
N LYS A 483 -6.33 12.02 -21.61
CA LYS A 483 -7.09 13.27 -21.43
C LYS A 483 -6.28 14.48 -21.88
N LEU A 484 -4.99 14.53 -21.54
CA LEU A 484 -4.09 15.60 -21.97
C LEU A 484 -3.78 15.55 -23.48
N SER A 485 -3.75 14.36 -24.10
CA SER A 485 -3.46 14.23 -25.54
C SER A 485 -4.55 14.85 -26.41
N LYS A 486 -5.78 14.95 -25.90
CA LYS A 486 -6.86 15.72 -26.55
C LYS A 486 -6.52 17.21 -26.65
N ILE A 487 -5.70 17.72 -25.72
CA ILE A 487 -5.29 19.13 -25.69
C ILE A 487 -4.04 19.37 -26.55
N TYR A 488 -3.08 18.43 -26.57
CA TYR A 488 -1.75 18.66 -27.15
C TYR A 488 -1.50 17.94 -28.49
N GLY A 489 -2.36 17.01 -28.91
CA GLY A 489 -2.38 16.37 -30.24
C GLY A 489 -1.19 15.44 -30.57
N ASN A 490 0.04 15.82 -30.23
CA ASN A 490 1.29 15.13 -30.54
C ASN A 490 2.12 14.82 -29.27
N ILE A 491 1.47 14.40 -28.18
CA ILE A 491 2.21 13.89 -27.03
C ILE A 491 2.78 12.52 -27.40
N GLY A 492 4.08 12.29 -27.17
CA GLY A 492 4.66 10.94 -27.21
C GLY A 492 4.06 10.07 -26.10
N ILE A 493 2.93 9.42 -26.39
CA ILE A 493 2.06 8.76 -25.40
C ILE A 493 2.85 7.80 -24.51
N GLU A 494 3.71 6.95 -25.08
CA GLU A 494 4.50 6.00 -24.30
C GLU A 494 5.43 6.70 -23.29
N LYS A 495 6.20 7.69 -23.75
CA LYS A 495 7.11 8.46 -22.88
C LYS A 495 6.32 9.21 -21.80
N ALA A 496 5.22 9.86 -22.17
CA ALA A 496 4.37 10.58 -21.23
C ALA A 496 3.72 9.65 -20.20
N THR A 497 3.27 8.46 -20.61
CA THR A 497 2.71 7.47 -19.68
C THR A 497 3.75 6.98 -18.69
N THR A 498 5.00 6.74 -19.12
CA THR A 498 6.10 6.40 -18.21
C THR A 498 6.36 7.49 -17.18
N MET A 499 6.43 8.76 -17.60
CA MET A 499 6.61 9.89 -16.67
C MET A 499 5.41 10.07 -15.72
N ALA A 500 4.19 9.86 -16.22
CA ALA A 500 2.97 9.90 -15.41
C ALA A 500 2.93 8.77 -14.37
N MET A 501 3.43 7.57 -14.72
CA MET A 501 3.58 6.46 -13.78
C MET A 501 4.60 6.79 -12.68
N GLU A 502 5.71 7.44 -13.01
CA GLU A 502 6.69 7.89 -12.00
C GLU A 502 6.06 8.88 -11.03
N ILE A 503 5.35 9.90 -11.54
CA ILE A 503 4.59 10.86 -10.72
C ILE A 503 3.59 10.13 -9.80
N LEU A 504 2.85 9.16 -10.34
CA LEU A 504 1.84 8.41 -9.60
C LEU A 504 2.45 7.54 -8.50
N ASN A 505 3.59 6.90 -8.76
CA ASN A 505 4.33 6.10 -7.78
C ASN A 505 4.87 6.97 -6.64
N ASP A 506 5.49 8.11 -6.95
CA ASP A 506 5.98 9.07 -5.96
C ASP A 506 4.86 9.63 -5.09
N ALA A 507 3.73 10.02 -5.71
CA ALA A 507 2.57 10.50 -4.98
C ALA A 507 2.00 9.43 -4.05
N ARG A 508 1.97 8.17 -4.49
CA ARG A 508 1.54 7.04 -3.67
C ARG A 508 2.49 6.79 -2.51
N GLU A 509 3.80 6.79 -2.74
CA GLU A 509 4.80 6.62 -1.67
C GLU A 509 4.69 7.73 -0.63
N LEU A 510 4.49 8.97 -1.09
CA LEU A 510 4.21 10.11 -0.24
C LEU A 510 2.94 9.89 0.59
N ASP A 511 1.80 9.53 -0.02
CA ASP A 511 0.55 9.28 0.69
C ASP A 511 0.68 8.15 1.74
N ILE A 512 1.35 7.04 1.38
CA ILE A 512 1.68 5.96 2.31
C ILE A 512 2.49 6.48 3.50
N THR A 513 3.52 7.27 3.22
CA THR A 513 4.37 7.87 4.26
C THR A 513 3.55 8.76 5.18
N LEU A 514 2.75 9.68 4.64
CA LEU A 514 1.90 10.58 5.42
C LEU A 514 0.91 9.81 6.30
N ARG A 515 0.33 8.72 5.79
CA ARG A 515 -0.66 7.92 6.53
C ARG A 515 -0.05 7.00 7.58
N THR A 516 1.21 6.59 7.41
CA THR A 516 1.93 5.76 8.38
C THR A 516 2.52 6.56 9.54
N LEU A 517 2.57 7.89 9.43
CA LEU A 517 2.95 8.79 10.50
C LEU A 517 1.80 8.99 11.50
N LYS A 518 2.14 9.25 12.76
CA LYS A 518 1.18 9.55 13.83
C LYS A 518 0.58 10.95 13.70
N ALA A 519 1.34 11.91 13.20
CA ALA A 519 0.80 13.23 12.90
C ALA A 519 -0.30 13.11 11.83
N LYS A 520 -1.30 13.99 11.89
CA LYS A 520 -2.33 14.07 10.87
C LYS A 520 -1.87 15.03 9.80
N PHE A 521 -1.82 14.56 8.56
CA PHE A 521 -1.52 15.40 7.40
C PHE A 521 -2.78 15.65 6.59
N SER A 522 -2.91 16.84 6.04
CA SER A 522 -4.07 17.20 5.23
C SER A 522 -3.65 18.11 4.09
N TRP A 523 -4.08 17.74 2.88
CA TRP A 523 -3.87 18.55 1.68
C TRP A 523 -4.98 19.59 1.55
N ILE A 524 -4.61 20.81 1.18
CA ILE A 524 -5.58 21.88 0.88
C ILE A 524 -5.41 22.33 -0.56
N PHE A 525 -6.49 22.18 -1.34
CA PHE A 525 -6.58 22.49 -2.77
C PHE A 525 -7.50 23.69 -3.08
N GLY A 526 -7.88 24.47 -2.06
CA GLY A 526 -8.84 25.57 -2.19
C GLY A 526 -8.69 26.58 -1.07
N ASN A 527 -9.69 27.45 -0.90
CA ASN A 527 -9.68 28.43 0.20
C ASN A 527 -9.61 27.72 1.57
N PRO A 528 -8.51 27.92 2.34
CA PRO A 528 -8.31 27.25 3.63
C PRO A 528 -9.34 27.66 4.69
N GLN A 529 -10.04 28.78 4.52
CA GLN A 529 -11.05 29.27 5.45
C GLN A 529 -12.47 28.79 5.14
N SER A 530 -12.67 28.11 4.01
CA SER A 530 -13.99 27.61 3.64
C SER A 530 -14.20 26.19 4.15
N ASP A 531 -15.31 25.95 4.86
CA ASP A 531 -15.76 24.60 5.24
C ASP A 531 -15.99 23.72 4.00
N ASN A 532 -16.21 24.36 2.84
CA ASN A 532 -16.42 23.72 1.55
C ASN A 532 -15.23 23.98 0.63
N GLN A 533 -14.08 23.37 0.94
CA GLN A 533 -12.80 23.54 0.22
C GLN A 533 -12.91 23.36 -1.31
N LEU A 534 -13.93 22.63 -1.78
CA LEU A 534 -14.18 22.38 -3.21
C LEU A 534 -14.86 23.55 -3.94
N LYS A 535 -15.55 24.47 -3.23
CA LYS A 535 -16.36 25.52 -3.89
C LYS A 535 -15.60 26.82 -4.19
N HIS A 536 -14.43 27.02 -3.61
CA HIS A 536 -13.65 28.26 -3.77
C HIS A 536 -12.20 27.95 -4.14
N ARG A 537 -11.97 27.45 -5.36
CA ARG A 537 -10.62 27.23 -5.92
C ARG A 537 -9.96 28.52 -6.43
N PHE A 538 -10.76 29.55 -6.66
CA PHE A 538 -10.35 30.85 -7.16
C PHE A 538 -11.17 31.96 -6.51
N GLY A 539 -10.73 33.21 -6.64
CA GLY A 539 -11.43 34.41 -6.20
C GLY A 539 -11.37 34.69 -4.70
N PHE A 540 -10.49 34.01 -3.95
CA PHE A 540 -10.26 34.31 -2.53
C PHE A 540 -8.98 35.11 -2.31
N ASN A 541 -8.88 35.80 -1.17
CA ASN A 541 -7.74 36.66 -0.86
C ASN A 541 -6.49 35.84 -0.55
N PHE A 542 -5.35 36.31 -1.06
CA PHE A 542 -4.02 35.80 -0.73
C PHE A 542 -3.76 35.88 0.78
N GLN A 543 -3.06 34.89 1.33
CA GLN A 543 -2.67 34.86 2.74
C GLN A 543 -1.20 34.43 2.88
N ASP A 544 -0.35 35.35 3.31
CA ASP A 544 1.11 35.17 3.45
C ASP A 544 1.51 33.97 4.33
N SER A 545 0.66 33.62 5.30
CA SER A 545 0.90 32.52 6.23
C SER A 545 0.88 31.16 5.53
N CYS A 546 0.01 30.98 4.53
CA CYS A 546 -0.30 29.69 3.92
C CYS A 546 0.08 29.57 2.45
N MET A 547 0.39 30.69 1.80
CA MET A 547 0.69 30.75 0.38
C MET A 547 2.13 31.21 0.17
N SER A 548 2.83 30.53 -0.75
CA SER A 548 4.11 30.95 -1.29
C SER A 548 3.87 31.64 -2.62
N GLU A 549 4.56 32.77 -2.78
CA GLU A 549 4.48 33.57 -3.98
C GLU A 549 5.45 33.03 -5.01
N SER A 550 4.98 32.09 -5.83
CA SER A 550 5.79 31.60 -6.95
C SER A 550 5.85 32.64 -8.08
N PHE A 551 4.79 33.44 -8.27
CA PHE A 551 4.72 34.47 -9.31
C PHE A 551 3.93 35.71 -8.83
N ARG A 552 4.64 36.75 -8.35
CA ARG A 552 4.07 38.10 -8.29
C ARG A 552 4.26 38.78 -9.64
N SER A 553 3.17 39.31 -10.20
CA SER A 553 3.32 40.49 -11.06
C SER A 553 3.97 41.58 -10.18
N PRO A 554 5.04 42.24 -10.62
CA PRO A 554 5.64 43.34 -9.87
C PRO A 554 4.53 44.33 -9.51
N THR A 555 4.59 44.79 -8.26
CA THR A 555 3.61 45.64 -7.59
C THR A 555 2.89 46.61 -8.53
N ASN A 556 1.56 46.71 -8.37
CA ASN A 556 0.81 47.82 -8.91
C ASN A 556 1.55 49.11 -8.54
N ALA A 557 1.73 50.04 -9.48
CA ALA A 557 2.32 51.35 -9.21
C ALA A 557 1.59 52.13 -8.08
N THR A 558 0.42 51.65 -7.65
CA THR A 558 -0.42 52.21 -6.58
C THR A 558 -0.24 51.55 -5.20
N GLY A 559 0.55 50.47 -5.06
CA GLY A 559 0.83 49.85 -3.75
C GLY A 559 -0.34 49.15 -3.03
N GLU A 560 -1.56 49.16 -3.59
CA GLU A 560 -2.72 48.50 -2.97
C GLU A 560 -2.76 47.00 -3.27
N GLN A 561 -2.58 46.19 -2.23
CA GLN A 561 -2.64 44.73 -2.27
C GLN A 561 -4.04 44.23 -1.93
N ALA A 562 -4.80 43.87 -2.97
CA ALA A 562 -5.82 42.84 -2.86
C ALA A 562 -5.51 41.80 -3.94
N HIS A 563 -4.62 40.85 -3.61
CA HIS A 563 -4.26 39.76 -4.50
C HIS A 563 -5.35 38.69 -4.41
N THR A 564 -6.32 38.73 -5.31
CA THR A 564 -7.23 37.61 -5.50
C THR A 564 -6.46 36.47 -6.14
N VAL A 565 -6.57 35.27 -5.54
CA VAL A 565 -6.00 34.04 -6.09
C VAL A 565 -6.83 33.62 -7.30
N ASP A 566 -6.22 33.55 -8.47
CA ASP A 566 -6.88 33.14 -9.71
C ASP A 566 -6.69 31.64 -9.99
N LEU A 567 -5.53 31.09 -9.60
CA LEU A 567 -5.19 29.68 -9.80
C LEU A 567 -4.32 29.17 -8.65
N ILE A 568 -4.61 27.97 -8.17
CA ILE A 568 -3.72 27.22 -7.27
C ILE A 568 -2.88 26.28 -8.12
N VAL A 569 -1.57 26.52 -8.18
CA VAL A 569 -0.61 25.73 -8.97
C VAL A 569 -0.24 24.43 -8.26
N SER A 570 0.03 24.51 -6.95
CA SER A 570 0.27 23.32 -6.12
C SER A 570 -0.37 23.50 -4.74
N PRO A 571 -0.91 22.42 -4.14
CA PRO A 571 -1.63 22.48 -2.87
C PRO A 571 -0.72 22.79 -1.69
N ALA A 572 -1.31 23.26 -0.58
CA ALA A 572 -0.63 23.27 0.71
C ALA A 572 -0.71 21.90 1.40
N LEU A 573 0.31 21.58 2.20
CA LEU A 573 0.31 20.42 3.09
C LEU A 573 0.36 20.87 4.55
N PHE A 574 -0.68 20.53 5.28
CA PHE A 574 -0.81 20.80 6.70
C PHE A 574 -0.38 19.61 7.53
N LYS A 575 0.12 19.90 8.71
CA LYS A 575 0.38 18.91 9.75
C LYS A 575 -0.25 19.37 11.06
N GLU A 576 -1.02 18.48 11.66
CA GLU A 576 -1.55 18.57 13.01
C GLU A 576 -0.81 17.57 13.89
N GLY A 577 -0.27 18.05 15.00
CA GLY A 577 0.55 17.25 15.91
C GLY A 577 1.99 17.04 15.44
N ASN A 578 2.79 16.48 16.33
CA ASN A 578 4.19 16.15 16.09
C ASN A 578 4.37 14.67 15.67
N ASN A 579 5.59 14.29 15.30
CA ASN A 579 5.87 12.91 14.84
C ASN A 579 5.76 11.86 15.95
N ASP A 580 5.74 12.28 17.21
CA ASP A 580 5.57 11.39 18.36
C ASP A 580 4.11 11.04 18.64
N GLY A 581 3.19 11.78 18.00
CA GLY A 581 1.74 11.66 18.20
C GLY A 581 1.26 12.46 19.41
N ALA A 582 1.79 13.66 19.58
CA ALA A 582 1.38 14.64 20.59
C ALA A 582 1.14 16.02 19.94
N ASP A 583 0.70 16.99 20.73
CA ASP A 583 0.51 18.40 20.36
C ASP A 583 -0.45 18.64 19.17
N TYR A 584 -1.54 17.85 19.08
CA TYR A 584 -2.48 17.91 17.94
C TYR A 584 -3.26 19.22 17.83
N GLU A 585 -3.25 20.06 18.88
CA GLU A 585 -3.71 21.43 18.86
C GLU A 585 -2.82 22.36 18.02
N THR A 586 -1.58 21.96 17.77
CA THR A 586 -0.65 22.70 16.92
C THR A 586 -0.86 22.33 15.45
N VAL A 587 -1.21 23.33 14.65
CA VAL A 587 -1.39 23.20 13.21
C VAL A 587 -0.31 24.01 12.51
N ARG A 588 0.43 23.39 11.58
CA ARG A 588 1.50 24.07 10.85
C ARG A 588 1.51 23.69 9.37
N TYR A 589 1.97 24.64 8.57
CA TYR A 589 2.24 24.44 7.14
C TYR A 589 3.59 23.73 6.98
N CYS A 590 3.55 22.50 6.47
CA CYS A 590 4.75 21.83 6.01
C CYS A 590 5.17 22.34 4.63
N ILE A 591 4.18 22.56 3.76
CA ILE A 591 4.34 23.08 2.41
C ILE A 591 3.30 24.19 2.22
N LYS A 592 3.75 25.35 1.76
CA LYS A 592 2.85 26.46 1.40
C LYS A 592 2.23 26.21 0.03
N MET A 593 1.02 26.71 -0.15
CA MET A 593 0.30 26.63 -1.41
C MET A 593 0.93 27.58 -2.43
N GLU A 594 1.14 27.11 -3.66
CA GLU A 594 1.62 27.96 -4.74
C GLU A 594 0.45 28.46 -5.55
N VAL A 595 0.38 29.77 -5.74
CA VAL A 595 -0.77 30.41 -6.36
C VAL A 595 -0.34 31.43 -7.41
N VAL A 596 -1.20 31.62 -8.40
CA VAL A 596 -1.16 32.76 -9.33
C VAL A 596 -2.21 33.75 -8.86
N CYS A 597 -1.79 35.00 -8.71
CA CYS A 597 -2.68 36.13 -8.45
C CYS A 597 -2.58 37.13 -9.58
N ASN A 598 -3.70 37.78 -9.92
CA ASN A 598 -3.80 38.76 -11.00
C ASN A 598 -3.33 38.23 -12.37
N ALA A 599 -3.74 37.02 -12.73
CA ALA A 599 -3.43 36.35 -13.99
C ALA A 599 -3.73 37.22 -15.22
N SER A 600 -4.76 38.09 -15.12
CA SER A 600 -5.15 39.04 -16.16
C SER A 600 -4.01 39.92 -16.68
N ARG A 601 -3.00 40.21 -15.86
CA ARG A 601 -1.85 41.03 -16.25
C ARG A 601 -0.87 40.32 -17.16
N PHE A 602 -0.67 39.02 -16.95
CA PHE A 602 0.21 38.23 -17.79
C PHE A 602 -0.33 38.13 -19.22
N LEU A 603 -1.65 38.17 -19.37
CA LEU A 603 -2.33 38.12 -20.66
C LEU A 603 -2.22 39.42 -21.46
N LEU A 604 -2.22 40.57 -20.77
CA LEU A 604 -2.05 41.86 -21.44
C LEU A 604 -0.67 41.97 -22.09
N GLN A 605 0.36 41.46 -21.42
CA GLN A 605 1.73 41.47 -21.92
C GLN A 605 1.90 40.57 -23.15
N THR A 606 1.30 39.39 -23.17
CA THR A 606 1.37 38.48 -24.32
C THR A 606 0.67 39.05 -25.56
N LYS A 607 -0.50 39.69 -25.40
CA LYS A 607 -1.22 40.34 -26.52
C LYS A 607 -0.43 41.50 -27.14
N THR A 608 0.31 42.28 -26.35
CA THR A 608 1.16 43.35 -26.89
C THR A 608 2.35 42.82 -27.69
N LEU A 609 2.95 41.69 -27.28
CA LEU A 609 4.08 41.10 -27.99
C LEU A 609 3.67 40.49 -29.35
N THR A 610 2.54 39.78 -29.39
CA THR A 610 2.04 39.18 -30.64
C THR A 610 1.64 40.23 -31.67
N ASN A 611 0.99 41.32 -31.24
CA ASN A 611 0.63 42.43 -32.13
C ASN A 611 1.87 43.16 -32.68
N THR A 612 2.95 43.27 -31.89
CA THR A 612 4.20 43.92 -32.34
C THR A 612 4.96 43.05 -33.34
N GLN A 613 4.97 41.72 -33.16
CA GLN A 613 5.56 40.79 -34.14
C GLN A 613 4.74 40.69 -35.43
N ALA A 614 3.41 40.71 -35.35
CA ALA A 614 2.54 40.69 -36.52
C ALA A 614 2.58 42.00 -37.34
N GLY A 615 2.98 43.13 -36.73
CA GLY A 615 3.20 44.39 -37.44
C GLY A 615 4.61 44.57 -38.03
N ALA A 616 5.55 43.68 -37.71
CA ALA A 616 6.94 43.72 -38.19
C ALA A 616 7.26 42.66 -39.27
N LEU A 617 6.30 41.77 -39.56
CA LEU A 617 6.29 40.84 -40.68
C LEU A 617 5.36 41.39 -41.77
#